data_AF-A0A067E0U3-F1
#
_entry.id   AF-A0A067E0U3-F1
#
_cell.length_a   1.000
_cell.length_b   1.000
_cell.length_c   1.000
_cell.angle_alpha   90.00
_cell.angle_beta   90.00
_cell.angle_gamma   90.00
#
_symmetry.space_group_name_H-M   'P 1'
#
loop_
_entity.id
_entity.type
_entity.pdbx_description
1 polymer ?
#
loop_
_entity_poly.entity_id
_entity_poly.type
_entity_poly.pdbx_seq_one_letter_code
_entity_poly.pdbx_strand_id
1 'polypeptide(L)'
;MRTLASQLTTYVCRRRAGNVQSRNFSSYNGKDDLALEQDAERKIGWLLKLLFAGTAAAVGYQFFPYMGDNLMQQSVSLLKVKDPLFKRMGASRLTRFAIDDERRMKIVEIGGAQELVNMLGAAKDDRTRKEALKALAALSHSGQTCFH
;
A
#
# COMPACT_ATOMS: atom_id res chain seq x y z
N MET A 1 19.76 -27.51 -32.43
CA MET A 1 18.90 -28.39 -31.61
C MET A 1 17.51 -28.55 -32.25
N ARG A 2 17.37 -29.36 -33.32
CA ARG A 2 16.07 -29.61 -33.99
C ARG A 2 15.82 -31.08 -34.34
N THR A 3 16.75 -31.98 -33.97
CA THR A 3 16.76 -33.38 -34.40
C THR A 3 16.25 -34.39 -33.37
N LEU A 4 15.89 -33.93 -32.15
CA LEU A 4 15.36 -34.82 -31.10
C LEU A 4 13.83 -34.86 -31.02
N ALA A 5 13.13 -33.88 -31.63
CA ALA A 5 11.67 -33.81 -31.57
C ALA A 5 10.97 -34.77 -32.56
N SER A 6 11.64 -35.18 -33.65
CA SER A 6 11.01 -36.01 -34.70
C SER A 6 10.98 -37.51 -34.38
N GLN A 7 11.73 -37.98 -33.38
CA GLN A 7 11.75 -39.41 -33.02
C GLN A 7 10.68 -39.77 -31.98
N LEU A 8 10.24 -38.82 -31.16
CA LEU A 8 9.17 -39.06 -30.17
C LEU A 8 7.78 -39.10 -30.81
N THR A 9 7.54 -38.36 -31.89
CA THR A 9 6.25 -38.34 -32.60
C THR A 9 5.94 -39.68 -33.27
N THR A 10 6.96 -40.38 -33.77
CA THR A 10 6.79 -41.66 -34.47
C THR A 10 6.43 -42.81 -33.51
N TYR A 11 6.82 -42.71 -32.24
CA TYR A 11 6.57 -43.77 -31.26
C TYR A 11 5.16 -43.72 -30.64
N VAL A 12 4.53 -42.55 -30.57
CA VAL A 12 3.20 -42.40 -29.97
C VAL A 12 2.07 -42.75 -30.96
N CYS A 13 2.28 -42.56 -32.26
CA CYS A 13 1.24 -42.79 -33.27
C CYS A 13 0.98 -44.27 -33.64
N ARG A 14 1.72 -45.25 -33.11
CA ARG A 14 1.61 -46.66 -33.56
C ARG A 14 0.86 -47.62 -32.63
N ARG A 15 0.16 -47.15 -31.61
CA ARG A 15 -0.67 -48.02 -30.74
C ARG A 15 -2.13 -47.56 -30.64
N ARG A 16 -2.94 -47.96 -31.63
CA ARG A 16 -4.19 -48.75 -31.46
C ARG A 16 -5.08 -48.54 -32.68
N ALA A 17 -5.03 -49.53 -33.58
CA ALA A 17 -6.20 -49.88 -34.37
C ALA A 17 -7.18 -50.59 -33.41
N GLY A 18 -8.23 -49.88 -33.02
CA GLY A 18 -9.32 -50.39 -32.22
C GLY A 18 -10.60 -49.81 -32.78
N ASN A 19 -11.39 -50.67 -33.42
CA ASN A 19 -12.64 -50.40 -34.08
C ASN A 19 -13.60 -49.63 -33.14
N VAL A 20 -13.85 -48.34 -33.38
CA VAL A 20 -14.90 -47.57 -32.67
C VAL A 20 -15.92 -47.10 -33.69
N GLN A 21 -16.99 -47.88 -33.71
CA GLN A 21 -18.28 -47.68 -34.33
C GLN A 21 -18.68 -46.20 -34.38
N SER A 22 -18.92 -45.69 -35.60
CA SER A 22 -19.45 -44.35 -35.86
C SER A 22 -20.86 -44.24 -35.27
N ARG A 23 -20.95 -43.74 -34.03
CA ARG A 23 -22.23 -43.33 -33.44
C ARG A 23 -22.40 -41.83 -33.66
N ASN A 24 -23.25 -41.54 -34.63
CA ASN A 24 -24.15 -40.40 -34.76
C ASN A 24 -23.56 -39.00 -34.50
N PHE A 25 -23.46 -38.25 -35.61
CA PHE A 25 -23.39 -36.80 -35.64
C PHE A 25 -24.38 -36.15 -34.67
N SER A 26 -23.89 -35.56 -33.59
CA SER A 26 -24.46 -34.32 -33.06
C SER A 26 -23.60 -33.18 -33.57
N SER A 27 -24.18 -32.22 -34.28
CA SER A 27 -23.49 -31.04 -34.79
C SER A 27 -22.94 -30.22 -33.61
N TYR A 28 -21.68 -30.44 -33.25
CA TYR A 28 -20.98 -29.62 -32.29
C TYR A 28 -20.59 -28.32 -32.99
N ASN A 29 -21.21 -27.23 -32.58
CA ASN A 29 -21.19 -25.95 -33.25
C ASN A 29 -19.93 -25.19 -32.78
N GLY A 30 -18.90 -25.02 -33.60
CA GLY A 30 -17.65 -24.35 -33.20
C GLY A 30 -17.80 -22.88 -32.74
N LYS A 31 -19.01 -22.31 -32.85
CA LYS A 31 -19.40 -21.05 -32.22
C LYS A 31 -19.48 -21.14 -30.69
N ASP A 32 -19.83 -22.32 -30.16
CA ASP A 32 -19.97 -22.55 -28.73
C ASP A 32 -18.60 -22.62 -28.04
N ASP A 33 -17.57 -23.16 -28.72
CA ASP A 33 -16.20 -23.20 -28.21
C ASP A 33 -15.57 -21.80 -28.10
N LEU A 34 -15.76 -20.94 -29.10
CA LEU A 34 -15.30 -19.54 -29.08
C LEU A 34 -16.00 -18.72 -27.99
N ALA A 35 -17.28 -18.97 -27.73
CA ALA A 35 -18.01 -18.30 -26.66
C ALA A 35 -17.55 -18.76 -25.26
N LEU A 36 -17.20 -20.04 -25.11
CA LEU A 36 -16.70 -20.61 -23.86
C LEU A 36 -15.28 -20.12 -23.55
N GLU A 37 -14.43 -20.00 -24.57
CA GLU A 37 -13.08 -19.43 -24.46
C GLU A 37 -13.11 -17.94 -24.07
N GLN A 38 -13.98 -17.14 -24.71
CA GLN A 38 -14.15 -15.72 -24.35
C GLN A 38 -14.69 -15.51 -22.93
N ASP A 39 -15.59 -16.37 -22.46
CA ASP A 39 -16.11 -16.28 -21.09
C ASP A 39 -15.06 -16.71 -20.05
N ALA A 40 -14.21 -17.69 -20.39
CA ALA A 40 -13.06 -18.08 -19.57
C ALA A 40 -12.05 -16.93 -19.45
N GLU A 41 -11.70 -16.26 -20.55
CA GLU A 41 -10.80 -15.10 -20.53
C GLU A 41 -11.36 -13.94 -19.69
N ARG A 42 -12.67 -13.68 -19.78
CA ARG A 42 -13.33 -12.63 -19.00
C ARG A 42 -13.35 -12.96 -17.49
N LYS A 43 -13.60 -14.22 -17.13
CA LYS A 43 -13.56 -14.69 -15.73
C LYS A 43 -12.14 -14.67 -15.17
N ILE A 44 -11.15 -15.13 -15.93
CA ILE A 44 -9.73 -15.11 -15.53
C ILE A 44 -9.24 -13.67 -15.38
N GLY A 45 -9.61 -12.77 -16.30
CA GLY A 45 -9.29 -11.35 -16.19
C GLY A 45 -9.92 -10.68 -14.97
N TRP A 46 -11.15 -11.04 -14.62
CA TRP A 46 -11.80 -10.53 -13.41
C TRP A 46 -11.20 -11.11 -12.13
N LEU A 47 -10.89 -12.41 -12.10
CA LEU A 47 -10.18 -13.06 -10.99
C LEU A 47 -8.80 -12.44 -10.76
N LEU A 48 -8.02 -12.22 -11.82
CA LEU A 48 -6.71 -11.58 -11.73
C LEU A 48 -6.81 -10.17 -11.17
N LYS A 49 -7.82 -9.39 -11.57
CA LYS A 49 -8.09 -8.06 -10.99
C LYS A 49 -8.39 -8.13 -9.50
N LEU A 50 -9.16 -9.12 -9.04
CA LEU A 50 -9.44 -9.30 -7.61
C LEU A 50 -8.20 -9.71 -6.83
N LEU A 51 -7.37 -10.60 -7.36
CA LEU A 51 -6.10 -10.98 -6.74
C LEU A 51 -5.16 -9.76 -6.63
N PHE A 52 -5.05 -8.97 -7.70
CA PHE A 52 -4.25 -7.74 -7.69
C PHE A 52 -4.80 -6.71 -6.71
N ALA A 53 -6.11 -6.44 -6.73
CA ALA A 53 -6.74 -5.50 -5.81
C ALA A 53 -6.58 -5.94 -4.35
N GLY A 54 -6.77 -7.24 -4.06
CA GLY A 54 -6.57 -7.80 -2.72
C GLY A 54 -5.11 -7.69 -2.25
N THR A 55 -4.16 -8.02 -3.12
CA THR A 55 -2.73 -7.94 -2.80
C THR A 55 -2.28 -6.50 -2.61
N ALA A 56 -2.70 -5.59 -3.49
CA ALA A 56 -2.41 -4.16 -3.39
C ALA A 56 -3.02 -3.56 -2.11
N ALA A 57 -4.23 -3.97 -1.71
CA ALA A 57 -4.85 -3.54 -0.46
C ALA A 57 -4.09 -4.07 0.76
N ALA A 58 -3.66 -5.34 0.76
CA ALA A 58 -2.89 -5.92 1.86
C ALA A 58 -1.51 -5.24 2.03
N VAL A 59 -0.80 -5.02 0.92
CA VAL A 59 0.46 -4.27 0.91
C VAL A 59 0.22 -2.82 1.37
N GLY A 60 -0.85 -2.18 0.87
CA GLY A 60 -1.25 -0.85 1.32
C GLY A 60 -1.43 -0.79 2.84
N TYR A 61 -2.17 -1.72 3.43
CA TYR A 61 -2.39 -1.77 4.87
C TYR A 61 -1.10 -1.95 5.68
N GLN A 62 -0.14 -2.73 5.17
CA GLN A 62 1.11 -3.01 5.88
C GLN A 62 2.17 -1.89 5.73
N PHE A 63 2.26 -1.25 4.57
CA PHE A 63 3.26 -0.21 4.31
C PHE A 63 2.82 1.21 4.71
N PHE A 64 1.51 1.48 4.69
CA PHE A 64 0.97 2.79 5.05
C PHE A 64 1.33 3.27 6.47
N PRO A 65 1.29 2.43 7.54
CA PRO A 65 1.70 2.88 8.87
C PRO A 65 3.19 3.19 8.95
N TYR A 66 4.05 2.39 8.29
CA TYR A 66 5.51 2.59 8.34
C TYR A 66 5.98 3.87 7.61
N MET A 67 5.33 4.23 6.51
CA MET A 67 5.63 5.49 5.80
C MET A 67 5.32 6.72 6.65
N GLY A 68 4.24 6.69 7.45
CA GLY A 68 3.87 7.80 8.33
C GLY A 68 4.92 8.07 9.41
N ASP A 69 5.48 7.01 9.99
CA ASP A 69 6.44 7.11 11.09
C ASP A 69 7.77 7.75 10.67
N ASN A 70 8.29 7.36 9.51
CA ASN A 70 9.53 7.94 9.00
C ASN A 70 9.34 9.44 8.68
N LEU A 71 8.18 9.82 8.14
CA LEU A 71 7.84 11.23 7.89
C LEU A 71 7.68 12.03 9.19
N MET A 72 7.18 11.40 10.25
CA MET A 72 7.09 11.99 11.57
C MET A 72 8.49 12.26 12.16
N GLN A 73 9.40 11.27 12.11
CA GLN A 73 10.79 11.44 12.54
C GLN A 73 11.53 12.51 11.73
N GLN A 74 11.31 12.57 10.42
CA GLN A 74 11.84 13.63 9.57
C GLN A 74 11.30 15.00 9.99
N SER A 75 10.02 15.10 10.35
CA SER A 75 9.42 16.35 10.81
C SER A 75 10.03 16.84 12.12
N VAL A 76 10.38 15.92 13.04
CA VAL A 76 11.16 16.27 14.25
C VAL A 76 12.57 16.70 13.91
N SER A 77 13.23 16.02 12.97
CA SER A 77 14.56 16.42 12.50
C SER A 77 14.58 17.83 11.88
N LEU A 78 13.51 18.22 11.19
CA LEU A 78 13.36 19.58 10.63
C LEU A 78 13.30 20.67 11.71
N LEU A 79 12.82 20.35 12.93
CA LEU A 79 12.80 21.31 14.04
C LEU A 79 14.22 21.67 14.53
N LYS A 80 15.18 20.75 14.36
CA LYS A 80 16.58 20.93 14.77
C LYS A 80 17.39 21.80 13.80
N VAL A 81 16.90 21.99 12.57
CA VAL A 81 17.59 22.78 11.54
C VAL A 81 17.60 24.27 11.93
N LYS A 82 18.68 25.00 11.59
CA LYS A 82 18.83 26.42 11.95
C LYS A 82 17.79 27.35 11.31
N ASP A 83 17.35 27.03 10.09
CA ASP A 83 16.44 27.87 9.32
C ASP A 83 15.00 27.86 9.89
N PRO A 84 14.43 29.03 10.25
CA PRO A 84 13.06 29.15 10.73
C PRO A 84 11.99 28.58 9.78
N LEU A 85 12.23 28.55 8.46
CA LEU A 85 11.28 28.02 7.48
C LEU A 85 11.09 26.51 7.64
N PHE A 86 12.19 25.76 7.78
CA PHE A 86 12.12 24.32 7.99
C PHE A 86 11.50 23.96 9.34
N LYS A 87 11.79 24.75 10.39
CA LYS A 87 11.15 24.59 11.70
C LYS A 87 9.63 24.72 11.62
N ARG A 88 9.14 25.76 10.92
CA ARG A 88 7.69 25.96 10.70
C ARG A 88 7.05 24.80 9.95
N MET A 89 7.72 24.29 8.92
CA MET A 89 7.22 23.16 8.13
C MET A 89 7.16 21.88 8.97
N GLY A 90 8.20 21.61 9.77
CA GLY A 90 8.25 20.49 10.70
C GLY A 90 7.13 20.56 11.74
N ALA A 91 6.96 21.71 12.41
CA ALA A 91 5.90 21.94 13.40
C ALA A 91 4.48 21.78 12.79
N SER A 92 4.26 22.33 11.59
CA SER A 92 2.98 22.21 10.89
C SER A 92 2.66 20.76 10.54
N ARG A 93 3.67 19.97 10.12
CA ARG A 93 3.51 18.53 9.87
C ARG A 93 3.21 17.74 11.15
N LEU A 94 3.92 18.01 12.24
CA LEU A 94 3.68 17.34 13.52
C LEU A 94 2.25 17.58 14.03
N THR A 95 1.71 18.79 13.84
CA THR A 95 0.30 19.08 14.15
C THR A 95 -0.65 18.15 13.39
N ARG A 96 -0.35 17.85 12.12
CA ARG A 96 -1.16 16.95 11.28
C ARG A 96 -0.96 15.47 11.61
N PHE A 97 0.14 15.09 12.23
CA PHE A 97 0.38 13.72 12.68
C PHE A 97 -0.26 13.42 14.04
N ALA A 98 -0.46 14.45 14.87
CA ALA A 98 -1.09 14.37 16.20
C ALA A 98 -2.62 14.16 16.16
N ILE A 99 -3.10 13.22 15.34
CA ILE A 99 -4.52 12.88 15.19
C ILE A 99 -4.97 11.95 16.32
N ASP A 100 -4.26 10.84 16.49
CA ASP A 100 -4.59 9.76 17.42
C ASP A 100 -3.65 9.79 18.64
N ASP A 101 -4.10 9.26 19.78
CA ASP A 101 -3.29 9.19 21.01
C ASP A 101 -1.99 8.39 20.82
N GLU A 102 -2.05 7.28 20.08
CA GLU A 102 -0.86 6.48 19.77
C GLU A 102 0.19 7.30 19.01
N ARG A 103 -0.25 8.09 18.02
CA ARG A 103 0.64 8.96 17.25
C ARG A 103 1.15 10.13 18.09
N ARG A 104 0.31 10.72 18.94
CA ARG A 104 0.73 11.77 19.90
C ARG A 104 1.84 11.25 20.81
N MET A 105 1.63 10.07 21.40
CA MET A 105 2.59 9.42 22.29
C MET A 105 3.92 9.17 21.57
N LYS A 106 3.87 8.63 20.35
CA LYS A 106 5.06 8.41 19.52
C LYS A 106 5.84 9.69 19.22
N ILE A 107 5.16 10.81 18.93
CA ILE A 107 5.81 12.12 18.73
C ILE A 107 6.55 12.56 19.99
N VAL A 108 5.99 12.30 21.17
CA VAL A 108 6.64 12.61 22.46
C VAL A 108 7.86 11.71 22.67
N GLU A 109 7.75 10.40 22.41
CA GLU A 109 8.84 9.43 22.55
C GLU A 109 10.06 9.76 21.69
N ILE A 110 9.85 10.19 20.44
CA ILE A 110 10.94 10.61 19.54
C ILE A 110 11.50 12.01 19.88
N GLY A 111 11.03 12.64 20.96
CA GLY A 111 11.50 13.94 21.45
C GLY A 111 10.89 15.16 20.75
N GLY A 112 9.81 14.99 19.98
CA GLY A 112 9.15 16.07 19.24
C GLY A 112 8.63 17.19 20.15
N ALA A 113 8.10 16.86 21.33
CA ALA A 113 7.62 17.85 22.29
C ALA A 113 8.75 18.75 22.80
N GLN A 114 9.90 18.17 23.16
CA GLN A 114 11.07 18.94 23.61
C GLN A 114 11.59 19.86 22.51
N GLU A 115 11.66 19.38 21.26
CA GLU A 115 12.10 20.19 20.13
C GLU A 115 11.13 21.34 19.80
N LEU A 116 9.82 21.14 19.99
CA LEU A 116 8.83 22.22 19.84
C LEU A 116 8.99 23.30 20.92
N VAL A 117 9.30 22.91 22.17
CA VAL A 117 9.62 23.87 23.25
C VAL A 117 10.92 24.62 22.95
N ASN A 118 11.96 23.91 22.48
CA ASN A 118 13.21 24.53 22.05
C ASN A 118 12.99 25.52 20.90
N MET A 119 12.15 25.15 19.92
CA MET A 119 11.74 26.01 18.82
C MET A 119 11.00 27.25 19.32
N LEU A 120 10.11 27.12 20.31
CA LEU A 120 9.39 28.23 20.91
C LEU A 120 10.34 29.25 21.55
N GLY A 121 11.32 28.77 22.34
CA GLY A 121 12.29 29.62 23.02
C GLY A 121 13.34 30.24 22.08
N ALA A 122 13.75 29.52 21.03
CA ALA A 122 14.75 29.99 20.08
C ALA A 122 14.18 30.85 18.93
N ALA A 123 12.86 30.84 18.71
CA ALA A 123 12.23 31.55 17.61
C ALA A 123 12.22 33.07 17.85
N LYS A 124 12.81 33.81 16.90
CA LYS A 124 12.71 35.29 16.85
C LYS A 124 11.38 35.79 16.31
N ASP A 125 10.74 35.02 15.42
CA ASP A 125 9.52 35.43 14.73
C ASP A 125 8.24 34.88 15.38
N ASP A 126 7.22 35.71 15.49
CA ASP A 126 5.89 35.33 16.00
C ASP A 126 5.23 34.19 15.22
N ARG A 127 5.41 34.18 13.90
CA ARG A 127 4.87 33.11 13.04
C ARG A 127 5.45 31.75 13.40
N THR A 128 6.75 31.70 13.69
CA THR A 128 7.44 30.46 14.11
C THR A 128 6.92 30.02 15.48
N ARG A 129 6.82 30.95 16.44
CA ARG A 129 6.26 30.67 17.77
C ARG A 129 4.82 30.16 17.71
N LYS A 130 3.98 30.77 16.87
CA LYS A 130 2.59 30.38 16.68
C LYS A 130 2.46 28.94 16.17
N GLU A 131 3.26 28.54 15.20
CA GLU A 131 3.24 27.16 14.70
C GLU A 131 3.73 26.15 15.74
N ALA A 132 4.76 26.49 16.51
CA ALA A 132 5.22 25.66 17.64
C ALA A 132 4.13 25.49 18.71
N LEU A 133 3.42 26.56 19.07
CA LEU A 133 2.30 26.52 20.02
C LEU A 133 1.14 25.67 19.52
N LYS A 134 0.76 25.79 18.25
CA LYS A 134 -0.29 24.95 17.66
C LYS A 134 0.07 23.47 17.74
N ALA A 135 1.33 23.14 17.43
CA ALA A 135 1.80 21.76 17.50
C ALA A 135 1.79 21.25 18.95
N LEU A 136 2.26 22.04 19.91
CA LEU A 136 2.18 21.70 21.34
C LEU A 136 0.74 21.54 21.83
N ALA A 137 -0.17 22.42 21.40
CA ALA A 137 -1.59 22.31 21.72
C ALA A 137 -2.21 21.02 21.16
N ALA A 138 -1.86 20.64 19.93
CA ALA A 138 -2.32 19.39 19.32
C ALA A 138 -1.79 18.15 20.05
N LEU A 139 -0.54 18.20 20.55
CA LEU A 139 0.03 17.13 21.38
C LEU A 139 -0.61 17.08 22.77
N SER A 140 -0.94 18.24 23.34
CA SER A 140 -1.57 18.37 24.66
C SER A 140 -3.04 17.98 24.67
N HIS A 141 -3.71 17.92 23.51
CA HIS A 141 -5.13 17.56 23.41
C HIS A 141 -5.38 16.05 23.59
N SER A 142 -4.58 15.37 24.39
CA SER A 142 -4.88 14.02 24.88
C SER A 142 -6.03 14.07 25.89
N GLY A 143 -7.23 14.49 25.44
CA GLY A 143 -8.45 14.01 26.07
C GLY A 143 -8.49 12.52 25.79
N GLN A 144 -8.46 11.63 26.78
CA GLN A 144 -9.59 11.47 27.71
C GLN A 144 -10.91 11.77 27.00
N THR A 145 -11.18 11.12 25.87
CA THR A 145 -12.55 10.74 25.59
C THR A 145 -12.90 9.59 26.52
N CYS A 146 -13.12 9.90 27.80
CA CYS A 146 -13.95 9.07 28.67
C CYS A 146 -15.38 9.18 28.13
N PHE A 147 -15.71 8.35 27.14
CA PHE A 147 -17.08 7.99 26.81
C PHE A 147 -17.21 6.47 26.97
N HIS A 148 -17.32 6.04 28.23
CA HIS A 148 -18.27 5.07 28.81
C HIS A 148 -17.77 4.51 30.13
#